data_AF-A0AAU9KUN5-F1
#
_entry.id   AF-A0AAU9KUN5-F1
#
_cell.length_a   1.000
_cell.length_b   1.000
_cell.length_c   1.000
_cell.angle_alpha   90.00
_cell.angle_beta   90.00
_cell.angle_gamma   90.00
#
_symmetry.space_group_name_H-M   'P 1'
#
loop_
_entity.id
_entity.type
_entity.pdbx_description
1 polymer ?
#
loop_
_entity_poly.entity_id
_entity_poly.type
_entity_poly.pdbx_seq_one_letter_code
_entity_poly.pdbx_strand_id
1 'polypeptide(L)'
;MSKKPEPSPVRVRLATHAGSWYSHDEQKLRDELSDWLKTAEDQSTEQKESNIRAIIVPHAGFRYSGLTAACAYYHLLNLERLKRVFILGPSHHFYLRGCAVSTAHEYETPLGNIVIDREINEKLVNSGKFATMSMDVDEDEHSIEMHLPFIYKIMNGRQFTAVPILVGNTKSKMDEEYGKILAPYLENDENLFVISSDFCHWGPRFRYQPHDSTYGEIHEYIKYLDHQGMGFIERLDAEGFTKYLDETHNTICGRHPISLLLHSILASKKLKCKLKFVKYAQSSACMRRGDSSVSYASAIVYSEPQS
;
A
#
# COMPACT_ATOMS: atom_id res chain seq x y z
N MET A 1 -26.63 42.20 -7.75
CA MET A 1 -25.40 41.45 -8.06
C MET A 1 -25.12 40.51 -6.90
N SER A 2 -25.47 39.24 -7.03
CA SER A 2 -25.11 38.23 -6.02
C SER A 2 -23.60 38.05 -6.05
N LYS A 3 -22.91 38.34 -4.94
CA LYS A 3 -21.49 38.03 -4.78
C LYS A 3 -21.32 36.53 -5.06
N LYS A 4 -20.43 36.17 -6.00
CA LYS A 4 -19.96 34.78 -6.10
C LYS A 4 -19.41 34.39 -4.72
N PRO A 5 -19.77 33.21 -4.19
CA PRO A 5 -19.19 32.75 -2.93
C PRO A 5 -17.67 32.70 -3.09
N GLU A 6 -16.95 33.20 -2.08
CA GLU A 6 -15.49 33.03 -2.02
C GLU A 6 -15.17 31.54 -2.07
N PRO A 7 -14.12 31.13 -2.81
CA PRO A 7 -13.72 29.73 -2.82
C PRO A 7 -13.36 29.32 -1.39
N SER A 8 -13.96 28.22 -0.91
CA SER A 8 -13.61 27.63 0.38
C SER A 8 -12.09 27.42 0.46
N PRO A 9 -11.46 27.64 1.64
CA PRO A 9 -10.02 27.50 1.78
C PRO A 9 -9.57 26.08 1.37
N VAL A 10 -8.43 26.01 0.68
CA VAL A 10 -7.78 24.74 0.32
C VAL A 10 -7.46 24.00 1.61
N ARG A 11 -8.03 22.80 1.75
CA ARG A 11 -7.77 21.90 2.88
C ARG A 11 -6.55 21.04 2.56
N VAL A 12 -5.46 21.23 3.29
CA VAL A 12 -4.24 20.43 3.15
C VAL A 12 -4.16 19.47 4.33
N ARG A 13 -3.89 18.19 4.06
CA ARG A 13 -3.51 17.21 5.10
C ARG A 13 -2.01 17.33 5.33
N LEU A 14 -1.60 17.62 6.56
CA LEU A 14 -0.20 17.81 6.89
C LEU A 14 0.59 16.50 6.90
N ALA A 15 1.91 16.59 6.74
CA ALA A 15 2.85 15.47 6.83
C ALA A 15 3.16 15.13 8.30
N THR A 16 2.16 14.67 9.05
CA THR A 16 2.19 14.52 10.52
C THR A 16 3.20 13.48 11.03
N HIS A 17 3.63 12.54 10.18
CA HIS A 17 4.60 11.50 10.54
C HIS A 17 6.04 11.83 10.11
N ALA A 18 6.24 12.95 9.43
CA ALA A 18 7.57 13.47 9.11
C ALA A 18 8.37 13.79 10.39
N GLY A 19 9.65 13.42 10.40
CA GLY A 19 10.56 13.60 11.53
C GLY A 19 10.56 12.47 12.54
N SER A 20 9.61 11.53 12.45
CA SER A 20 9.57 10.33 13.30
C SER A 20 9.61 9.03 12.49
N TRP A 21 8.79 8.90 11.46
CA TRP A 21 8.74 7.70 10.60
C TRP A 21 9.68 7.78 9.39
N TYR A 22 9.92 9.00 8.93
CA TYR A 22 10.83 9.35 7.84
C TYR A 22 11.42 10.75 8.07
N SER A 23 12.46 11.14 7.34
CA SER A 23 13.09 12.46 7.51
C SER A 23 12.13 13.60 7.16
N HIS A 24 12.04 14.63 8.01
CA HIS A 24 11.34 15.89 7.68
C HIS A 24 12.21 16.85 6.86
N ASP A 25 13.53 16.65 6.85
CA ASP A 25 14.47 17.42 6.03
C ASP A 25 14.36 16.97 4.58
N GLU A 26 14.00 17.91 3.69
CA GLU A 26 13.76 17.65 2.27
C GLU A 26 14.95 16.99 1.58
N GLN A 27 16.16 17.55 1.75
CA GLN A 27 17.35 17.09 1.04
C GLN A 27 17.75 15.70 1.52
N LYS A 28 17.76 15.49 2.84
CA LYS A 28 18.04 14.19 3.42
C LYS A 28 17.03 13.13 2.97
N LEU A 29 15.73 13.44 2.97
CA LEU A 29 14.70 12.51 2.51
C LEU A 29 14.88 12.19 1.02
N ARG A 30 15.19 13.20 0.20
CA ARG A 30 15.44 13.04 -1.23
C ARG A 30 16.63 12.11 -1.51
N ASP A 31 17.69 12.21 -0.71
CA ASP A 31 18.90 11.39 -0.81
C ASP A 31 18.66 9.97 -0.32
N GLU A 32 18.01 9.79 0.84
CA GLU A 32 17.63 8.46 1.36
C GLU A 32 16.78 7.68 0.34
N LEU A 33 15.78 8.33 -0.27
CA LEU A 33 14.95 7.73 -1.32
C LEU A 33 15.75 7.42 -2.59
N SER A 34 16.67 8.29 -3.01
CA SER A 34 17.58 8.04 -4.14
C SER A 34 18.42 6.79 -3.89
N ASP A 35 19.03 6.69 -2.71
CA ASP A 35 19.97 5.63 -2.36
C ASP A 35 19.28 4.27 -2.29
N TRP A 36 18.06 4.20 -1.74
CA TRP A 36 17.29 2.96 -1.76
C TRP A 36 16.84 2.56 -3.17
N LEU A 37 16.41 3.52 -4.01
CA LEU A 37 16.05 3.21 -5.40
C LEU A 37 17.27 2.73 -6.20
N LYS A 38 18.43 3.36 -6.00
CA LYS A 38 19.72 2.94 -6.57
C LYS A 38 20.11 1.54 -6.10
N THR A 39 19.99 1.28 -4.80
CA THR A 39 20.30 -0.04 -4.23
C THR A 39 19.34 -1.12 -4.75
N ALA A 40 18.06 -0.79 -4.90
CA ALA A 40 17.07 -1.70 -5.50
C ALA A 40 17.40 -2.01 -6.96
N GLU A 41 17.86 -1.03 -7.73
CA GLU A 41 18.39 -1.22 -9.08
C GLU A 41 19.59 -2.17 -9.09
N ASP A 42 20.59 -1.90 -8.27
CA ASP A 42 21.84 -2.67 -8.20
C ASP A 42 21.61 -4.12 -7.72
N GLN A 43 20.60 -4.36 -6.87
CA GLN A 43 20.24 -5.70 -6.36
C GLN A 43 19.25 -6.45 -7.28
N SER A 44 18.63 -5.80 -8.26
CA SER A 44 17.62 -6.43 -9.09
C SER A 44 18.24 -7.40 -10.08
N THR A 45 17.97 -8.69 -9.91
CA THR A 45 18.33 -9.73 -10.88
C THR A 45 17.24 -9.97 -11.93
N GLU A 46 16.08 -9.35 -11.77
CA GLU A 46 14.91 -9.57 -12.63
C GLU A 46 14.76 -8.53 -13.73
N GLN A 47 14.23 -8.96 -14.88
CA GLN A 47 13.76 -8.03 -15.90
C GLN A 47 12.52 -7.30 -15.40
N LYS A 48 12.45 -6.00 -15.66
CA LYS A 48 11.26 -5.21 -15.34
C LYS A 48 10.11 -5.63 -16.25
N GLU A 49 8.97 -5.90 -15.64
CA GLU A 49 7.74 -6.18 -16.36
C GLU A 49 7.16 -4.87 -16.91
N SER A 50 6.62 -4.93 -18.12
CA SER A 50 5.83 -3.83 -18.67
C SER A 50 4.43 -3.82 -18.06
N ASN A 51 3.74 -2.68 -18.13
CA ASN A 51 2.33 -2.54 -17.72
C ASN A 51 2.06 -2.93 -16.25
N ILE A 52 2.87 -2.40 -15.33
CA ILE A 52 2.59 -2.49 -13.90
C ILE A 52 1.24 -1.81 -13.59
N ARG A 53 0.36 -2.51 -12.89
CA ARG A 53 -0.98 -2.06 -12.52
C ARG A 53 -1.13 -1.77 -11.04
N ALA A 54 -0.43 -2.54 -10.22
CA ALA A 54 -0.38 -2.33 -8.78
C ALA A 54 0.98 -2.74 -8.20
N ILE A 55 1.27 -2.25 -7.01
CA ILE A 55 2.36 -2.72 -6.15
C ILE A 55 1.81 -2.99 -4.75
N ILE A 56 2.37 -3.99 -4.07
CA ILE A 56 2.20 -4.17 -2.62
C ILE A 56 3.50 -3.71 -1.96
N VAL A 57 3.40 -2.84 -0.97
CA VAL A 57 4.56 -2.17 -0.36
C VAL A 57 4.39 -1.97 1.15
N PRO A 58 5.46 -2.11 1.95
CA PRO A 58 5.42 -1.91 3.39
C PRO A 58 5.20 -0.45 3.79
N HIS A 59 4.73 -0.23 5.02
CA HIS A 59 4.51 1.10 5.59
C HIS A 59 5.10 1.27 7.00
N ALA A 60 6.01 0.40 7.44
CA ALA A 60 6.87 0.73 8.58
C ALA A 60 7.77 1.95 8.28
N GLY A 61 8.36 2.54 9.32
CA GLY A 61 9.30 3.66 9.18
C GLY A 61 10.46 3.34 8.23
N PHE A 62 10.87 4.33 7.42
CA PHE A 62 11.77 4.14 6.28
C PHE A 62 13.13 3.53 6.63
N ARG A 63 13.63 3.79 7.84
CA ARG A 63 14.86 3.16 8.35
C ARG A 63 14.81 1.63 8.29
N TYR A 64 13.62 1.03 8.43
CA TYR A 64 13.45 -0.42 8.47
C TYR A 64 12.98 -1.00 7.13
N SER A 65 12.04 -0.32 6.47
CA SER A 65 11.32 -0.85 5.30
C SER A 65 11.65 -0.14 3.99
N GLY A 66 12.40 0.97 4.01
CA GLY A 66 12.62 1.85 2.86
C GLY A 66 13.25 1.14 1.66
N LEU A 67 14.27 0.31 1.89
CA LEU A 67 14.85 -0.52 0.82
C LEU A 67 13.83 -1.51 0.25
N THR A 68 13.03 -2.14 1.11
CA THR A 68 11.99 -3.08 0.69
C THR A 68 10.95 -2.37 -0.17
N ALA A 69 10.43 -1.22 0.26
CA ALA A 69 9.52 -0.40 -0.54
C ALA A 69 10.14 -0.01 -1.90
N ALA A 70 11.40 0.45 -1.90
CA ALA A 70 12.12 0.84 -3.10
C ALA A 70 12.22 -0.30 -4.13
N CYS A 71 12.33 -1.57 -3.71
CA CYS A 71 12.33 -2.70 -4.64
C CYS A 71 11.07 -2.76 -5.51
N ALA A 72 9.88 -2.49 -4.98
CA ALA A 72 8.66 -2.45 -5.81
C ALA A 72 8.57 -1.16 -6.65
N TYR A 73 8.88 0.00 -6.05
CA TYR A 73 8.87 1.29 -6.77
C TYR A 73 9.85 1.32 -7.94
N TYR A 74 11.01 0.67 -7.82
CA TYR A 74 12.00 0.55 -8.89
C TYR A 74 11.45 -0.13 -10.14
N HIS A 75 10.53 -1.09 -10.01
CA HIS A 75 9.93 -1.79 -11.15
C HIS A 75 8.96 -0.93 -11.95
N LEU A 76 8.54 0.24 -11.46
CA LEU A 76 7.63 1.10 -12.19
C LEU A 76 8.30 1.69 -13.43
N LEU A 77 7.67 1.45 -14.57
CA LEU A 77 8.05 1.94 -15.89
C LEU A 77 6.94 2.81 -16.47
N ASN A 78 7.25 3.53 -17.55
CA ASN A 78 6.30 4.36 -18.30
C ASN A 78 5.55 5.38 -17.42
N LEU A 79 6.26 5.98 -16.46
CA LEU A 79 5.70 6.93 -15.48
C LEU A 79 5.05 8.15 -16.14
N GLU A 80 5.44 8.48 -17.37
CA GLU A 80 4.83 9.53 -18.20
C GLU A 80 3.36 9.25 -18.57
N ARG A 81 2.91 8.00 -18.51
CA ARG A 81 1.52 7.63 -18.76
C ARG A 81 0.65 7.71 -17.50
N LEU A 82 1.27 7.67 -16.32
CA LEU A 82 0.55 7.69 -15.05
C LEU A 82 -0.01 9.08 -14.79
N LYS A 83 -1.33 9.16 -14.64
CA LYS A 83 -2.06 10.37 -14.26
C LYS A 83 -2.61 10.30 -12.85
N ARG A 84 -2.83 9.08 -12.32
CA ARG A 84 -3.50 8.88 -11.02
C ARG A 84 -2.86 7.75 -10.22
N VAL A 85 -2.70 7.97 -8.92
CA VAL A 85 -2.19 6.95 -8.00
C VAL A 85 -3.20 6.69 -6.89
N PHE A 86 -3.78 5.50 -6.88
CA PHE A 86 -4.64 5.01 -5.81
C PHE A 86 -3.77 4.46 -4.70
N ILE A 87 -4.00 4.87 -3.45
CA ILE A 87 -3.22 4.41 -2.30
C ILE A 87 -4.21 3.79 -1.30
N LEU A 88 -4.16 2.46 -1.15
CA LEU A 88 -5.04 1.74 -0.24
C LEU A 88 -4.26 1.39 1.03
N GLY A 89 -4.58 2.08 2.13
CA GLY A 89 -3.95 1.91 3.43
C GLY A 89 -4.89 1.24 4.44
N PRO A 90 -4.45 0.28 5.27
CA PRO A 90 -5.25 -0.21 6.39
C PRO A 90 -5.45 0.88 7.45
N SER A 91 -6.57 0.86 8.17
CA SER A 91 -6.75 1.73 9.34
C SER A 91 -6.21 1.09 10.62
N HIS A 92 -5.36 1.81 11.34
CA HIS A 92 -4.76 1.39 12.61
C HIS A 92 -5.41 2.05 13.82
N HIS A 93 -5.83 3.31 13.69
CA HIS A 93 -6.25 4.15 14.81
C HIS A 93 -7.77 4.30 14.91
N PHE A 94 -8.46 4.26 13.77
CA PHE A 94 -9.90 4.49 13.68
C PHE A 94 -10.63 3.21 13.33
N TYR A 95 -11.64 2.83 14.14
CA TYR A 95 -12.49 1.71 13.75
C TYR A 95 -13.40 2.10 12.59
N LEU A 96 -13.04 1.61 11.40
CA LEU A 96 -13.80 1.77 10.18
C LEU A 96 -14.37 0.42 9.74
N ARG A 97 -15.66 0.37 9.41
CA ARG A 97 -16.25 -0.74 8.66
C ARG A 97 -16.41 -0.31 7.20
N GLY A 98 -15.67 -0.97 6.30
CA GLY A 98 -15.63 -0.59 4.89
C GLY A 98 -14.45 0.33 4.56
N CYS A 99 -14.62 1.20 3.57
CA CYS A 99 -13.58 2.12 3.08
C CYS A 99 -13.99 3.58 3.25
N ALA A 100 -13.01 4.48 3.40
CA ALA A 100 -13.20 5.92 3.45
C ALA A 100 -12.19 6.63 2.54
N VAL A 101 -12.58 7.78 2.00
CA VAL A 101 -11.71 8.63 1.17
C VAL A 101 -11.47 9.99 1.83
N SER A 102 -10.39 10.66 1.42
CA SER A 102 -10.03 11.96 1.99
C SER A 102 -10.97 13.09 1.53
N THR A 103 -11.13 14.08 2.41
CA THR A 103 -11.78 15.36 2.11
C THR A 103 -10.79 16.49 1.82
N ALA A 104 -9.47 16.21 1.88
CA ALA A 104 -8.41 17.15 1.56
C ALA A 104 -8.37 17.46 0.06
N HIS A 105 -7.77 18.60 -0.27
CA HIS A 105 -7.42 19.00 -1.63
C HIS A 105 -6.01 18.57 -1.98
N GLU A 106 -5.12 18.58 -0.99
CA GLU A 106 -3.71 18.24 -1.15
C GLU A 106 -3.22 17.48 0.08
N TYR A 107 -2.27 16.58 -0.12
CA TYR A 107 -1.47 15.97 0.94
C TYR A 107 -0.06 16.55 0.89
N GLU A 108 0.40 17.08 2.02
CA GLU A 108 1.76 17.59 2.16
C GLU A 108 2.78 16.44 2.22
N THR A 109 3.96 16.67 1.65
CA THR A 109 5.16 15.88 1.93
C THR A 109 6.34 16.84 2.06
N PRO A 110 7.45 16.47 2.72
CA PRO A 110 8.66 17.31 2.74
C PRO A 110 9.23 17.62 1.36
N LEU A 111 8.86 16.87 0.31
CA LEU A 111 9.34 17.09 -1.06
C LEU A 111 8.42 18.03 -1.88
N GLY A 112 7.19 18.27 -1.39
CA GLY A 112 6.13 19.04 -2.03
C GLY A 112 4.75 18.39 -1.90
N ASN A 113 3.71 19.16 -2.24
CA ASN A 113 2.33 18.73 -2.10
C ASN A 113 1.87 17.83 -3.25
N ILE A 114 1.00 16.87 -2.94
CA ILE A 114 0.32 15.99 -3.90
C ILE A 114 -1.15 16.36 -3.96
N VAL A 115 -1.65 16.68 -5.15
CA VAL A 115 -3.07 17.01 -5.38
C VAL A 115 -3.94 15.76 -5.28
N ILE A 116 -5.07 15.86 -4.57
CA ILE A 116 -6.05 14.78 -4.42
C ILE A 116 -7.09 14.83 -5.54
N ASP A 117 -7.38 13.67 -6.15
CA ASP A 117 -8.41 13.52 -7.17
C ASP A 117 -9.81 13.51 -6.53
N ARG A 118 -10.33 14.72 -6.29
CA ARG A 118 -11.62 14.91 -5.64
C ARG A 118 -12.79 14.41 -6.49
N GLU A 119 -12.67 14.43 -7.81
CA GLU A 119 -13.73 13.92 -8.70
C GLU A 119 -13.91 12.41 -8.53
N ILE A 120 -12.80 11.66 -8.43
CA ILE A 120 -12.86 10.23 -8.14
C ILE A 120 -13.34 9.98 -6.72
N ASN A 121 -12.86 10.73 -5.71
CA ASN A 121 -13.36 10.59 -4.34
C ASN A 121 -14.89 10.79 -4.28
N GLU A 122 -15.42 11.80 -4.95
CA GLU A 122 -16.86 12.06 -5.03
C GLU A 122 -17.61 10.91 -5.74
N LYS A 123 -17.06 10.35 -6.83
CA LYS A 123 -17.64 9.15 -7.48
C LYS A 123 -17.64 7.92 -6.57
N LEU A 124 -16.56 7.70 -5.81
CA LEU A 124 -16.47 6.59 -4.85
C LEU A 124 -17.48 6.76 -3.72
N VAL A 125 -17.64 7.97 -3.16
CA VAL A 125 -18.66 8.25 -2.15
C VAL A 125 -20.08 8.05 -2.71
N ASN A 126 -20.34 8.55 -3.93
CA ASN A 126 -21.65 8.42 -4.59
C ASN A 126 -22.03 6.98 -4.94
N SER A 127 -21.09 6.02 -4.91
CA SER A 127 -21.42 4.59 -4.98
C SER A 127 -22.21 4.09 -3.75
N GLY A 128 -22.26 4.87 -2.68
CA GLY A 128 -22.88 4.51 -1.40
C GLY A 128 -22.05 3.53 -0.56
N LYS A 129 -20.82 3.22 -0.98
CA LYS A 129 -19.94 2.24 -0.32
C LYS A 129 -18.72 2.85 0.37
N PHE A 130 -18.41 4.12 0.11
CA PHE A 130 -17.26 4.81 0.71
C PHE A 130 -17.73 5.92 1.63
N ALA A 131 -17.19 5.94 2.85
CA ALA A 131 -17.32 7.06 3.76
C ALA A 131 -16.30 8.16 3.42
N THR A 132 -16.32 9.24 4.19
CA THR A 132 -15.27 10.28 4.15
C THR A 132 -14.53 10.32 5.48
N MET A 133 -13.25 10.67 5.42
CA MET A 133 -12.42 10.88 6.62
C MET A 133 -12.54 12.32 7.11
N SER A 134 -12.65 12.53 8.42
CA SER A 134 -12.32 13.83 9.03
C SER A 134 -10.82 14.08 8.92
N MET A 135 -10.39 15.34 8.98
CA MET A 135 -8.96 15.67 8.86
C MET A 135 -8.14 14.98 9.97
N ASP A 136 -8.64 14.98 11.21
CA ASP A 136 -7.94 14.32 12.33
C ASP A 136 -7.74 12.82 12.11
N VAL A 137 -8.74 12.11 11.55
CA VAL A 137 -8.60 10.68 11.21
C VAL A 137 -7.60 10.47 10.08
N ASP A 138 -7.61 11.37 9.10
CA ASP A 138 -6.71 11.32 7.95
C ASP A 138 -5.25 11.55 8.38
N GLU A 139 -5.02 12.55 9.24
CA GLU A 139 -3.70 12.95 9.75
C GLU A 139 -3.14 12.00 10.82
N ASP A 140 -3.97 11.31 11.60
CA ASP A 140 -3.51 10.31 12.59
C ASP A 140 -3.08 9.00 11.91
N GLU A 141 -3.54 8.72 10.69
CA GLU A 141 -3.21 7.50 9.97
C GLU A 141 -1.91 7.61 9.16
N HIS A 142 -0.97 6.68 9.37
CA HIS A 142 0.31 6.66 8.67
C HIS A 142 0.33 5.74 7.43
N SER A 143 -0.55 4.75 7.36
CA SER A 143 -0.43 3.67 6.36
C SER A 143 -0.55 4.16 4.90
N ILE A 144 -1.18 5.32 4.68
CA ILE A 144 -1.23 5.99 3.38
C ILE A 144 -0.04 6.95 3.23
N GLU A 145 0.28 7.72 4.28
CA GLU A 145 1.32 8.74 4.29
C GLU A 145 2.70 8.20 3.92
N MET A 146 3.03 7.00 4.39
CA MET A 146 4.33 6.37 4.16
C MET A 146 4.65 6.13 2.68
N HIS A 147 3.65 6.18 1.80
CA HIS A 147 3.84 6.03 0.35
C HIS A 147 4.04 7.35 -0.38
N LEU A 148 3.62 8.47 0.21
CA LEU A 148 3.60 9.77 -0.46
C LEU A 148 5.01 10.26 -0.84
N PRO A 149 6.05 10.17 0.01
CA PRO A 149 7.40 10.59 -0.38
C PRO A 149 7.97 9.77 -1.54
N PHE A 150 7.77 8.44 -1.53
CA PHE A 150 8.20 7.57 -2.63
C PHE A 150 7.47 7.94 -3.93
N ILE A 151 6.14 8.10 -3.89
CA ILE A 151 5.33 8.47 -5.06
C ILE A 151 5.81 9.82 -5.61
N TYR A 152 5.94 10.84 -4.77
CA TYR A 152 6.42 12.15 -5.19
C TYR A 152 7.80 12.07 -5.86
N LYS A 153 8.72 11.32 -5.24
CA LYS A 153 10.08 11.10 -5.75
C LYS A 153 10.09 10.46 -7.13
N ILE A 154 9.35 9.38 -7.35
CA ILE A 154 9.36 8.68 -8.65
C ILE A 154 8.68 9.50 -9.75
N MET A 155 7.63 10.24 -9.40
CA MET A 155 6.91 11.07 -10.37
C MET A 155 7.79 12.23 -10.83
N ASN A 156 8.74 12.69 -10.00
CA ASN A 156 9.85 13.57 -10.37
C ASN A 156 9.39 14.82 -11.13
N GLY A 157 8.39 15.53 -10.58
CA GLY A 157 7.82 16.75 -11.16
C GLY A 157 6.76 16.54 -12.25
N ARG A 158 6.43 15.30 -12.60
CA ARG A 158 5.28 15.01 -13.48
C ARG A 158 3.97 15.35 -12.79
N GLN A 159 2.98 15.78 -13.56
CA GLN A 159 1.63 16.04 -13.05
C GLN A 159 0.86 14.74 -12.86
N PHE A 160 0.29 14.56 -11.68
CA PHE A 160 -0.59 13.45 -11.32
C PHE A 160 -1.47 13.85 -10.14
N THR A 161 -2.50 13.04 -9.88
CA THR A 161 -3.33 13.15 -8.68
C THR A 161 -3.30 11.86 -7.87
N ALA A 162 -3.59 11.95 -6.57
CA ALA A 162 -3.71 10.80 -5.68
C ALA A 162 -5.16 10.53 -5.27
N VAL A 163 -5.50 9.25 -5.08
CA VAL A 163 -6.78 8.77 -4.55
C VAL A 163 -6.48 7.97 -3.27
N PRO A 164 -6.39 8.63 -2.10
CA PRO A 164 -6.16 7.97 -0.83
C PRO A 164 -7.44 7.27 -0.35
N ILE A 165 -7.34 5.98 -0.10
CA ILE A 165 -8.44 5.13 0.38
C ILE A 165 -8.00 4.45 1.67
N LEU A 166 -8.63 4.84 2.78
CA LEU A 166 -8.48 4.16 4.06
C LEU A 166 -9.39 2.93 4.07
N VAL A 167 -8.80 1.77 4.28
CA VAL A 167 -9.47 0.47 4.28
C VAL A 167 -9.57 -0.03 5.72
N GLY A 168 -10.79 -0.09 6.23
CA GLY A 168 -11.07 -0.59 7.57
C GLY A 168 -11.26 -2.12 7.59
N ASN A 169 -12.03 -2.57 8.56
CA ASN A 169 -12.43 -3.96 8.67
C ASN A 169 -13.48 -4.31 7.60
N THR A 170 -13.06 -5.12 6.64
CA THR A 170 -13.91 -5.68 5.59
C THR A 170 -14.08 -7.19 5.75
N LYS A 171 -14.99 -7.79 4.98
CA LYS A 171 -15.24 -9.24 4.94
C LYS A 171 -15.43 -9.65 3.49
N SER A 172 -15.24 -10.93 3.16
CA SER A 172 -15.30 -11.46 1.79
C SER A 172 -16.37 -10.84 0.87
N LYS A 173 -17.66 -10.82 1.27
CA LYS A 173 -18.71 -10.17 0.45
C LYS A 173 -18.50 -8.67 0.20
N MET A 174 -18.01 -7.93 1.19
CA MET A 174 -17.66 -6.52 1.02
C MET A 174 -16.42 -6.36 0.14
N ASP A 175 -15.43 -7.26 0.26
CA ASP A 175 -14.23 -7.24 -0.59
C ASP A 175 -14.57 -7.45 -2.06
N GLU A 176 -15.48 -8.38 -2.37
CA GLU A 176 -16.03 -8.56 -3.71
C GLU A 176 -16.74 -7.31 -4.25
N GLU A 177 -17.52 -6.63 -3.42
CA GLU A 177 -18.22 -5.39 -3.79
C GLU A 177 -17.23 -4.27 -4.09
N TYR A 178 -16.25 -4.02 -3.21
CA TYR A 178 -15.21 -3.03 -3.44
C TYR A 178 -14.35 -3.40 -4.65
N GLY A 179 -14.03 -4.68 -4.83
CA GLY A 179 -13.31 -5.17 -6.01
C GLY A 179 -14.02 -4.81 -7.32
N LYS A 180 -15.34 -5.00 -7.39
CA LYS A 180 -16.14 -4.61 -8.56
C LYS A 180 -16.13 -3.10 -8.80
N ILE A 181 -16.12 -2.28 -7.74
CA ILE A 181 -16.08 -0.81 -7.86
C ILE A 181 -14.69 -0.33 -8.33
N LEU A 182 -13.63 -0.97 -7.85
CA LEU A 182 -12.24 -0.58 -8.14
C LEU A 182 -11.71 -1.15 -9.46
N ALA A 183 -12.25 -2.27 -9.94
CA ALA A 183 -11.80 -2.94 -11.16
C ALA A 183 -11.72 -2.02 -12.41
N PRO A 184 -12.71 -1.15 -12.71
CA PRO A 184 -12.62 -0.24 -13.85
C PRO A 184 -11.46 0.77 -13.74
N TYR A 185 -11.09 1.16 -12.51
CA TYR A 185 -9.94 2.03 -12.28
C TYR A 185 -8.63 1.25 -12.41
N LEU A 186 -8.58 -0.01 -11.98
CA LEU A 186 -7.41 -0.88 -12.17
C LEU A 186 -7.14 -1.14 -13.66
N GLU A 187 -8.21 -1.33 -14.45
CA GLU A 187 -8.18 -1.52 -15.91
C GLU A 187 -7.59 -0.35 -16.70
N ASN A 188 -7.67 0.88 -16.18
CA ASN A 188 -7.18 2.06 -16.87
C ASN A 188 -5.67 2.22 -16.67
N ASP A 189 -4.87 2.03 -17.72
CA ASP A 189 -3.41 2.05 -17.70
C ASP A 189 -2.76 3.40 -17.32
N GLU A 190 -3.54 4.47 -17.19
CA GLU A 190 -3.11 5.76 -16.62
C GLU A 190 -3.13 5.76 -15.09
N ASN A 191 -3.62 4.69 -14.46
CA ASN A 191 -3.71 4.56 -13.01
C ASN A 191 -2.63 3.63 -12.46
N LEU A 192 -2.19 3.85 -11.23
CA LEU A 192 -1.39 2.91 -10.44
C LEU A 192 -2.07 2.65 -9.11
N PHE A 193 -2.08 1.40 -8.64
CA PHE A 193 -2.54 1.05 -7.30
C PHE A 193 -1.35 0.74 -6.38
N VAL A 194 -1.27 1.45 -5.26
CA VAL A 194 -0.30 1.22 -4.19
C VAL A 194 -1.04 0.60 -3.01
N ILE A 195 -0.78 -0.67 -2.75
CA ILE A 195 -1.41 -1.45 -1.69
C ILE A 195 -0.45 -1.51 -0.50
N SER A 196 -0.85 -0.84 0.58
CA SER A 196 -0.02 -0.67 1.76
C SER A 196 -0.15 -1.86 2.71
N SER A 197 0.94 -2.59 2.96
CA SER A 197 0.95 -3.70 3.92
C SER A 197 2.36 -4.05 4.41
N ASP A 198 2.54 -4.04 5.73
CA ASP A 198 3.52 -4.90 6.38
C ASP A 198 2.96 -6.33 6.50
N PHE A 199 3.84 -7.29 6.80
CA PHE A 199 3.52 -8.71 6.97
C PHE A 199 3.56 -9.08 8.46
N CYS A 200 4.00 -10.29 8.85
CA CYS A 200 3.93 -10.74 10.24
C CYS A 200 4.53 -9.73 11.25
N HIS A 201 3.70 -9.28 12.19
CA HIS A 201 4.09 -8.62 13.42
C HIS A 201 4.18 -9.68 14.52
N TRP A 202 5.40 -10.18 14.75
CA TRP A 202 5.65 -11.27 15.71
C TRP A 202 6.26 -10.73 17.00
N GLY A 203 5.80 -11.26 18.14
CA GLY A 203 6.39 -11.01 19.45
C GLY A 203 5.37 -10.64 20.53
N PRO A 204 5.80 -10.55 21.80
CA PRO A 204 4.92 -10.30 22.93
C PRO A 204 4.13 -9.00 22.78
N ARG A 205 4.76 -7.94 22.25
CA ARG A 205 4.13 -6.61 22.06
C ARG A 205 2.95 -6.62 21.08
N PHE A 206 2.89 -7.63 20.21
CA PHE A 206 1.82 -7.81 19.24
C PHE A 206 0.80 -8.87 19.68
N ARG A 207 1.05 -9.55 20.80
CA ARG A 207 0.26 -10.70 21.28
C ARG A 207 0.13 -11.80 20.21
N TYR A 208 1.18 -11.99 19.41
CA TYR A 208 1.23 -12.98 18.35
C TYR A 208 2.61 -13.64 18.34
N GLN A 209 2.68 -14.89 18.80
CA GLN A 209 3.94 -15.62 18.96
C GLN A 209 3.83 -17.10 18.56
N PRO A 210 3.18 -17.46 17.44
CA PRO A 210 3.22 -18.85 17.01
C PRO A 210 4.66 -19.24 16.66
N HIS A 211 5.01 -20.49 16.92
CA HIS A 211 6.27 -21.09 16.48
C HIS A 211 6.07 -22.60 16.38
N ASP A 212 6.41 -23.14 15.22
CA ASP A 212 6.52 -24.57 14.99
C ASP A 212 7.99 -24.88 14.65
N SER A 213 8.64 -25.66 15.54
CA SER A 213 10.05 -26.00 15.43
C SER A 213 10.38 -26.91 14.24
N THR A 214 9.39 -27.51 13.59
CA THR A 214 9.61 -28.29 12.36
C THR A 214 10.09 -27.41 11.20
N TYR A 215 9.84 -26.10 11.26
CA TYR A 215 10.28 -25.11 10.28
C TYR A 215 11.51 -24.31 10.72
N GLY A 216 12.24 -24.80 11.74
CA GLY A 216 13.49 -24.20 12.22
C GLY A 216 13.31 -23.16 13.33
N GLU A 217 14.21 -22.19 13.35
CA GLU A 217 14.22 -21.09 14.32
C GLU A 217 12.99 -20.18 14.17
N ILE A 218 12.72 -19.34 15.18
CA ILE A 218 11.51 -18.50 15.19
C ILE A 218 11.41 -17.63 13.93
N HIS A 219 12.50 -16.96 13.53
CA HIS A 219 12.51 -16.13 12.32
C HIS A 219 12.28 -16.93 11.02
N GLU A 220 12.71 -18.19 10.97
CA GLU A 220 12.48 -19.09 9.83
C GLU A 220 11.01 -19.52 9.76
N TYR A 221 10.38 -19.80 10.89
CA TYR A 221 8.95 -20.06 10.94
C TYR A 221 8.11 -18.82 10.59
N ILE A 222 8.50 -17.62 11.05
CA ILE A 222 7.87 -16.36 10.63
C ILE A 222 7.96 -16.24 9.11
N LYS A 223 9.15 -16.48 8.54
CA LYS A 223 9.37 -16.46 7.09
C LYS A 223 8.48 -17.48 6.38
N TYR A 224 8.39 -18.71 6.89
CA TYR A 224 7.50 -19.73 6.36
C TYR A 224 6.05 -19.26 6.32
N LEU A 225 5.52 -18.75 7.45
CA LEU A 225 4.16 -18.23 7.53
C LEU A 225 3.93 -17.13 6.49
N ASP A 226 4.80 -16.13 6.43
CA ASP A 226 4.65 -15.03 5.47
C ASP A 226 4.69 -15.53 4.03
N HIS A 227 5.58 -16.47 3.70
CA HIS A 227 5.68 -17.03 2.35
C HIS A 227 4.46 -17.89 1.98
N GLN A 228 3.78 -18.53 2.95
CA GLN A 228 2.49 -19.19 2.68
C GLN A 228 1.43 -18.17 2.25
N GLY A 229 1.30 -17.06 3.00
CA GLY A 229 0.39 -15.97 2.67
C GLY A 229 0.72 -15.33 1.31
N MET A 230 1.99 -15.00 1.09
CA MET A 230 2.51 -14.49 -0.19
C MET A 230 2.15 -15.44 -1.35
N GLY A 231 2.28 -16.76 -1.16
CA GLY A 231 1.97 -17.73 -2.20
C GLY A 231 0.50 -17.73 -2.63
N PHE A 232 -0.45 -17.52 -1.71
CA PHE A 232 -1.86 -17.34 -2.08
C PHE A 232 -2.08 -16.04 -2.87
N ILE A 233 -1.41 -14.96 -2.46
CA ILE A 233 -1.47 -13.65 -3.13
C ILE A 233 -0.90 -13.75 -4.55
N GLU A 234 0.24 -14.41 -4.77
CA GLU A 234 0.85 -14.62 -6.09
C GLU A 234 -0.03 -15.42 -7.04
N ARG A 235 -0.75 -16.41 -6.51
CA ARG A 235 -1.72 -17.21 -7.27
C ARG A 235 -3.05 -16.49 -7.52
N LEU A 236 -3.19 -15.26 -7.03
CA LEU A 236 -4.43 -14.48 -7.06
C LEU A 236 -5.62 -15.21 -6.37
N ASP A 237 -5.32 -16.04 -5.37
CA ASP A 237 -6.28 -16.89 -4.67
C ASP A 237 -6.82 -16.16 -3.42
N ALA A 238 -7.84 -15.33 -3.63
CA ALA A 238 -8.45 -14.53 -2.57
C ALA A 238 -9.11 -15.39 -1.46
N GLU A 239 -9.75 -16.51 -1.85
CA GLU A 239 -10.37 -17.42 -0.89
C GLU A 239 -9.33 -18.19 -0.08
N GLY A 240 -8.28 -18.68 -0.73
CA GLY A 240 -7.16 -19.35 -0.06
C GLY A 240 -6.43 -18.42 0.89
N PHE A 241 -6.21 -17.16 0.49
CA PHE A 241 -5.62 -16.14 1.37
C PHE A 241 -6.50 -15.87 2.60
N THR A 242 -7.83 -15.79 2.42
CA THR A 242 -8.78 -15.63 3.54
C THR A 242 -8.71 -16.81 4.51
N LYS A 243 -8.75 -18.05 4.00
CA LYS A 243 -8.63 -19.26 4.82
C LYS A 243 -7.31 -19.30 5.58
N TYR A 244 -6.20 -18.97 4.92
CA TYR A 244 -4.89 -18.86 5.54
C TYR A 244 -4.88 -17.87 6.73
N LEU A 245 -5.51 -16.70 6.59
CA LEU A 245 -5.61 -15.73 7.67
C LEU A 245 -6.49 -16.24 8.82
N ASP A 246 -7.58 -16.92 8.51
CA ASP A 246 -8.48 -17.52 9.51
C ASP A 246 -7.80 -18.66 10.29
N GLU A 247 -6.95 -19.44 9.64
CA GLU A 247 -6.24 -20.57 10.25
C GLU A 247 -5.01 -20.14 11.05
N THR A 248 -4.19 -19.25 10.50
CA THR A 248 -2.89 -18.87 11.09
C THR A 248 -2.99 -17.65 11.99
N HIS A 249 -4.00 -16.80 11.78
CA HIS A 249 -4.10 -15.48 12.37
C HIS A 249 -2.86 -14.60 12.12
N ASN A 250 -2.13 -14.83 11.01
CA ASN A 250 -0.96 -14.02 10.69
C ASN A 250 -1.33 -12.52 10.67
N THR A 251 -0.50 -11.72 11.33
CA THR A 251 -0.78 -10.32 11.67
C THR A 251 -0.47 -9.36 10.52
N ILE A 252 -0.77 -9.77 9.28
CA ILE A 252 -0.64 -8.93 8.08
C ILE A 252 -1.61 -7.74 8.21
N CYS A 253 -1.06 -6.53 8.39
CA CYS A 253 -1.86 -5.34 8.67
C CYS A 253 -2.72 -4.91 7.47
N GLY A 254 -2.18 -5.01 6.25
CA GLY A 254 -2.85 -4.68 5.00
C GLY A 254 -3.65 -5.83 4.38
N ARG A 255 -4.03 -6.85 5.16
CA ARG A 255 -4.83 -8.00 4.66
C ARG A 255 -6.11 -7.58 3.93
N HIS A 256 -6.77 -6.50 4.38
CA HIS A 256 -7.99 -5.99 3.75
C HIS A 256 -7.68 -5.24 2.43
N PRO A 257 -6.74 -4.27 2.38
CA PRO A 257 -6.24 -3.73 1.10
C PRO A 257 -5.81 -4.79 0.08
N ILE A 258 -5.08 -5.82 0.53
CA ILE A 258 -4.65 -6.95 -0.33
C ILE A 258 -5.88 -7.71 -0.85
N SER A 259 -6.86 -8.03 0.02
CA SER A 259 -8.10 -8.69 -0.41
C SER A 259 -8.86 -7.85 -1.45
N LEU A 260 -8.95 -6.53 -1.26
CA LEU A 260 -9.57 -5.62 -2.24
C LEU A 260 -8.85 -5.64 -3.58
N LEU A 261 -7.51 -5.65 -3.59
CA LEU A 261 -6.72 -5.78 -4.82
C LEU A 261 -7.04 -7.10 -5.53
N LEU A 262 -7.00 -8.23 -4.81
CA LEU A 262 -7.28 -9.55 -5.40
C LEU A 262 -8.68 -9.59 -6.01
N HIS A 263 -9.69 -9.12 -5.29
CA HIS A 263 -11.06 -9.05 -5.82
C HIS A 263 -11.22 -8.05 -6.97
N SER A 264 -10.44 -6.96 -7.00
CA SER A 264 -10.40 -6.03 -8.14
C SER A 264 -9.85 -6.69 -9.40
N ILE A 265 -8.80 -7.50 -9.26
CA ILE A 265 -8.21 -8.28 -10.35
C ILE A 265 -9.23 -9.32 -10.84
N LEU A 266 -9.83 -10.09 -9.93
CA LEU A 266 -10.83 -11.12 -10.25
C LEU A 266 -12.10 -10.55 -10.90
N ALA A 267 -12.50 -9.33 -10.52
CA ALA A 267 -13.64 -8.64 -11.12
C ALA A 267 -13.31 -7.95 -12.45
N SER A 268 -12.02 -7.81 -12.81
CA SER A 268 -11.63 -7.21 -14.08
C SER A 268 -12.08 -8.07 -15.25
N LYS A 269 -12.56 -7.40 -16.30
CA LYS A 269 -12.97 -8.05 -17.56
C LYS A 269 -11.90 -7.98 -18.64
N LYS A 270 -10.89 -7.12 -18.46
CA LYS A 270 -9.89 -6.79 -19.49
C LYS A 270 -8.47 -7.18 -19.12
N LEU A 271 -8.18 -7.28 -17.83
CA LEU A 271 -6.84 -7.57 -17.35
C LEU A 271 -6.69 -9.05 -17.06
N LYS A 272 -5.65 -9.64 -17.65
CA LYS A 272 -5.06 -10.89 -17.19
C LYS A 272 -3.79 -10.53 -16.44
N CYS A 273 -3.85 -10.52 -15.12
CA CYS A 273 -2.73 -10.10 -14.29
C CYS A 273 -1.89 -11.28 -13.82
N LYS A 274 -0.61 -11.00 -13.58
CA LYS A 274 0.30 -11.80 -12.76
C LYS A 274 0.76 -10.95 -11.58
N LEU A 275 1.03 -11.61 -10.46
CA LEU A 275 1.59 -11.00 -9.25
C LEU A 275 2.85 -11.76 -8.86
N LYS A 276 3.93 -11.05 -8.57
CA LYS A 276 5.16 -11.63 -8.00
C LYS A 276 5.71 -10.77 -6.87
N PHE A 277 6.17 -11.40 -5.79
CA PHE A 277 6.96 -10.71 -4.77
C PHE A 277 8.40 -10.55 -5.24
N VAL A 278 8.92 -9.33 -5.10
CA VAL A 278 10.26 -8.94 -5.56
C VAL A 278 11.24 -8.75 -4.39
N LYS A 279 10.72 -8.65 -3.16
CA LYS A 279 11.54 -8.54 -1.96
C LYS A 279 10.81 -9.08 -0.74
N TYR A 280 11.56 -9.70 0.15
CA TYR A 280 11.16 -10.04 1.51
C TYR A 280 12.29 -9.67 2.48
N ALA A 281 11.93 -9.12 3.64
CA ALA A 281 12.85 -8.78 4.72
C ALA A 281 12.15 -8.90 6.07
N GLN A 282 12.94 -8.94 7.15
CA GLN A 282 12.47 -8.86 8.53
C GLN A 282 13.22 -7.74 9.23
N SER A 283 12.56 -7.02 10.13
CA SER A 283 13.20 -5.96 10.93
C SER A 283 14.40 -6.48 11.74
N SER A 284 14.34 -7.75 12.14
CA SER A 284 15.33 -8.48 12.94
C SER A 284 15.01 -9.98 12.87
N ALA A 285 16.03 -10.82 13.06
CA ALA A 285 15.83 -12.26 13.24
C ALA A 285 15.46 -12.55 14.71
N CYS A 286 14.20 -12.90 14.97
CA CYS A 286 13.79 -13.41 16.27
C CYS A 286 14.38 -14.81 16.51
N MET A 287 15.03 -14.99 17.66
CA MET A 287 15.64 -16.24 18.11
C MET A 287 15.07 -16.71 19.45
N ARG A 288 14.41 -15.81 20.20
CA ARG A 288 13.89 -16.07 21.55
C ARG A 288 12.46 -15.58 21.67
N ARG A 289 11.70 -16.17 22.61
CA ARG A 289 10.31 -15.76 22.93
C ARG A 289 10.18 -14.32 23.43
N GLY A 290 11.26 -13.70 23.90
CA GLY A 290 11.27 -12.29 24.28
C GLY A 290 11.47 -11.31 23.13
N ASP A 291 11.87 -11.79 21.95
CA ASP A 291 12.17 -10.94 20.80
C ASP A 291 10.87 -10.43 20.14
N SER A 292 11.00 -9.46 19.23
CA SER A 292 9.90 -9.03 18.37
C SER A 292 10.44 -8.56 17.02
N SER A 293 9.69 -8.83 15.96
CA SER A 293 10.03 -8.40 14.60
C SER A 293 8.78 -8.06 13.81
N VAL A 294 8.97 -7.27 12.76
CA VAL A 294 7.97 -7.05 11.71
C VAL A 294 8.57 -7.51 10.38
N SER A 295 7.80 -8.26 9.60
CA SER A 295 8.18 -8.65 8.25
C SER A 295 7.73 -7.61 7.22
N TYR A 296 8.54 -7.44 6.18
CA TYR A 296 8.27 -6.53 5.07
C TYR A 296 8.36 -7.31 3.78
N ALA A 297 7.39 -7.13 2.89
CA ALA A 297 7.43 -7.70 1.57
C ALA A 297 6.95 -6.68 0.54
N SER A 298 7.46 -6.81 -0.67
CA SER A 298 7.07 -5.96 -1.79
C SER A 298 6.75 -6.82 -3.00
N ALA A 299 5.67 -6.48 -3.69
CA ALA A 299 5.22 -7.19 -4.88
C ALA A 299 4.85 -6.22 -5.99
N ILE A 300 4.85 -6.75 -7.22
CA ILE A 300 4.34 -6.07 -8.39
C ILE A 300 3.21 -6.87 -9.02
N VAL A 301 2.20 -6.17 -9.51
CA VAL A 301 1.11 -6.72 -10.32
C VAL A 301 1.23 -6.12 -11.71
N TYR A 302 1.28 -6.96 -12.72
CA TYR A 302 1.42 -6.53 -14.11
C TYR A 302 0.45 -7.29 -15.00
N SER A 303 -0.06 -6.61 -16.03
CA SER A 303 -0.96 -7.23 -16.99
C SER A 303 -0.17 -7.88 -18.12
N GLU A 304 -0.53 -9.11 -18.47
CA GLU A 304 0.01 -9.76 -19.67
C GLU A 304 -0.37 -8.94 -20.93
N PRO A 305 0.49 -8.90 -21.95
CA PRO A 305 0.12 -8.31 -23.24
C PRO A 305 -1.16 -8.96 -23.77
N GLN A 306 -2.11 -8.15 -24.23
CA GLN A 306 -3.25 -8.69 -24.98
C GLN A 306 -2.70 -9.20 -26.32
N SER A 307 -2.82 -10.51 -26.53
CA SER A 307 -2.51 -11.20 -27.79
C SER A 307 -3.47 -10.80 -28.89
#